data_AF-A0A8A8CPM8-F1
#
_entry.id   AF-A0A8A8CPM8-F1
#
_cell.length_a   1.000
_cell.length_b   1.000
_cell.length_c   1.000
_cell.angle_alpha   90.00
_cell.angle_beta   90.00
_cell.angle_gamma   90.00
#
_symmetry.space_group_name_H-M   'P 1'
#
loop_
_entity.id
_entity.type
_entity.pdbx_description
1 polymer ?
#
loop_
_entity_poly.entity_id
_entity_poly.type
_entity_poly.pdbx_seq_one_letter_code
_entity_poly.pdbx_strand_id
1 'polypeptide(L)'
;MVFFTETWKPSSYYDRVRENIQIGLHTLVLLDIKVKEQSLENMARGRRIFEPPRYMTVAQCAAQMLETEEERQEGIYGPDSLAVGAARVGAANQQLVSGTLKELATVEMGAPLHSLVLLGRRTHDLERDYIREYAVNKETFDASYVKGYGASL
;
A
#
# COMPACT_ATOMS: atom_id res chain seq x y z
N MET A 1 2.51 4.41 -6.30
CA MET A 1 3.69 4.42 -5.42
C MET A 1 4.92 4.19 -6.29
N VAL A 2 6.01 4.92 -6.03
CA VAL A 2 7.31 4.72 -6.71
C VAL A 2 8.33 4.20 -5.71
N PHE A 3 9.37 3.50 -6.15
CA PHE A 3 10.45 3.13 -5.24
C PHE A 3 11.14 4.36 -4.67
N PHE A 4 11.24 4.43 -3.35
CA PHE A 4 12.06 5.44 -2.68
C PHE A 4 13.55 5.13 -2.83
N THR A 5 14.35 6.19 -2.89
CA THR A 5 15.80 6.13 -2.76
C THR A 5 16.22 6.98 -1.56
N GLU A 6 17.50 6.90 -1.18
CA GLU A 6 18.04 7.69 -0.06
C GLU A 6 17.84 9.20 -0.25
N THR A 7 17.88 9.68 -1.49
CA THR A 7 17.84 11.11 -1.82
C THR A 7 16.54 11.55 -2.51
N TRP A 8 15.64 10.62 -2.82
CA TRP A 8 14.41 10.91 -3.55
C TRP A 8 13.23 10.09 -3.03
N LYS A 9 12.33 10.77 -2.31
CA LYS A 9 11.12 10.21 -1.69
C LYS A 9 9.91 11.09 -2.02
N PRO A 10 9.36 11.00 -3.25
CA PRO A 10 8.27 11.88 -3.65
C PRO A 10 6.97 11.49 -2.93
N SER A 11 6.34 12.46 -2.29
CA SER A 11 5.11 12.27 -1.52
C SER A 11 3.85 12.79 -2.23
N SER A 12 3.90 13.09 -3.53
CA SER A 12 2.77 13.74 -4.25
C SER A 12 1.49 12.91 -4.28
N TYR A 13 1.60 11.58 -4.13
CA TYR A 13 0.43 10.69 -4.00
C TYR A 13 -0.34 10.94 -2.70
N TYR A 14 0.33 11.45 -1.65
CA TYR A 14 -0.25 11.67 -0.32
C TYR A 14 -1.42 12.65 -0.39
N ASP A 15 -1.27 13.74 -1.15
CA ASP A 15 -2.32 14.75 -1.31
C ASP A 15 -3.57 14.16 -2.00
N ARG A 16 -3.39 13.22 -2.94
CA ARG A 16 -4.51 12.53 -3.61
C ARG A 16 -5.21 11.53 -2.71
N VAL A 17 -4.43 10.81 -1.89
CA VAL A 17 -4.97 9.94 -0.83
C VAL A 17 -5.79 10.76 0.17
N ARG A 18 -5.28 11.92 0.59
CA ARG A 18 -5.98 12.85 1.48
C ARG A 18 -7.32 13.28 0.91
N GLU A 19 -7.34 13.73 -0.35
CA GLU A 19 -8.57 14.15 -1.04
C GLU A 19 -9.62 13.03 -1.02
N ASN A 20 -9.25 11.79 -1.36
CA ASN A 20 -10.17 10.65 -1.33
C ASN A 20 -10.69 10.35 0.08
N ILE A 21 -9.80 10.31 1.08
CA ILE A 21 -10.16 10.00 2.47
C ILE A 21 -11.13 11.05 3.03
N GLN A 22 -10.93 12.33 2.74
CA GLN A 22 -11.77 13.43 3.22
C GLN A 22 -13.24 13.30 2.76
N ILE A 23 -13.47 12.71 1.58
CA ILE A 23 -14.82 12.44 1.06
C ILE A 23 -15.26 10.98 1.27
N GLY A 24 -14.48 10.19 2.02
CA GLY A 24 -14.80 8.81 2.40
C GLY A 24 -14.47 7.75 1.34
N LEU A 25 -13.79 8.10 0.25
CA LEU A 25 -13.44 7.18 -0.82
C LEU A 25 -12.21 6.32 -0.50
N HIS A 26 -12.22 5.11 -1.04
CA HIS A 26 -11.06 4.24 -1.05
C HIS A 26 -10.03 4.72 -2.08
N THR A 27 -8.76 4.35 -1.88
CA THR A 27 -7.70 4.71 -2.83
C THR A 27 -6.98 3.46 -3.32
N LEU A 28 -7.07 3.19 -4.61
CA LEU A 28 -6.22 2.21 -5.29
C LEU A 28 -4.83 2.80 -5.50
N VAL A 29 -3.82 2.16 -4.92
CA VAL A 29 -2.42 2.48 -5.06
C VAL A 29 -1.79 1.45 -5.99
N LEU A 30 -1.50 1.87 -7.22
CA LEU A 30 -0.69 1.08 -8.16
C LEU A 30 0.78 1.17 -7.75
N LEU A 31 1.48 0.03 -7.84
CA LEU A 31 2.84 -0.12 -7.35
C LEU A 31 3.84 -0.10 -8.50
N ASP A 32 5.03 0.42 -8.20
CA ASP A 32 6.07 0.66 -9.21
C ASP A 32 6.58 -0.64 -9.81
N ILE A 33 6.99 -0.53 -11.07
CA ILE A 33 7.59 -1.61 -11.84
C ILE A 33 8.80 -1.04 -12.55
N LYS A 34 9.99 -1.55 -12.22
CA LYS A 34 11.24 -1.20 -12.87
C LYS A 34 11.72 -2.38 -13.70
N VAL A 35 11.59 -2.30 -15.02
CA VAL A 35 12.04 -3.35 -15.95
C VAL A 35 13.14 -2.79 -16.83
N LYS A 36 14.28 -3.50 -16.92
CA LYS A 36 15.40 -3.14 -17.80
C LYS A 36 15.86 -1.69 -17.61
N GLU A 37 15.94 -1.22 -16.36
CA GLU A 37 16.59 0.06 -16.06
C GLU A 37 18.10 -0.16 -15.91
N GLN A 38 18.88 0.83 -16.38
CA GLN A 38 20.30 0.89 -16.06
C GLN A 38 20.46 1.60 -14.72
N SER A 39 21.39 1.14 -13.88
CA SER A 39 21.77 1.91 -12.70
C SER A 39 22.32 3.28 -13.11
N LEU A 40 22.16 4.29 -12.27
CA LEU A 40 22.70 5.63 -12.52
C LEU A 40 24.22 5.59 -12.80
N GLU A 41 24.94 4.71 -12.11
CA GLU A 41 26.37 4.48 -12.32
C GLU A 41 26.67 3.90 -13.71
N ASN A 42 25.91 2.89 -14.13
CA ASN A 42 26.09 2.28 -15.45
C ASN A 42 25.76 3.27 -16.57
N MET A 43 24.71 4.08 -16.39
CA MET A 43 24.32 5.13 -17.31
C MET A 43 25.39 6.22 -17.41
N ALA A 44 25.90 6.71 -16.27
CA ALA A 44 26.96 7.73 -16.21
C ALA A 44 28.26 7.25 -16.87
N ARG A 45 28.53 5.94 -16.85
CA ARG A 45 29.70 5.32 -17.50
C ARG A 45 29.43 4.79 -18.91
N GLY A 46 28.24 5.02 -19.48
CA GLY A 46 27.85 4.54 -20.81
C GLY A 46 27.78 3.02 -20.96
N ARG A 47 27.71 2.27 -19.84
CA ARG A 47 27.64 0.80 -19.83
C ARG A 47 26.20 0.34 -20.01
N ARG A 48 25.94 -0.44 -21.06
CA ARG A 48 24.61 -1.03 -21.33
C ARG A 48 24.34 -2.28 -20.47
N ILE A 49 24.46 -2.13 -19.16
CA ILE A 49 24.18 -3.20 -18.18
C ILE A 49 22.83 -2.89 -17.54
N PHE A 50 21.88 -3.80 -17.71
CA PHE A 50 20.52 -3.68 -17.21
C PHE A 50 20.33 -4.49 -15.94
N GLU A 51 19.66 -3.90 -14.96
CA GLU A 51 19.34 -4.58 -13.72
C GLU A 51 18.17 -5.56 -13.92
N PRO A 52 18.09 -6.63 -13.08
CA PRO A 52 16.95 -7.51 -13.08
C PRO A 52 15.66 -6.72 -12.79
N PRO A 53 14.51 -7.14 -13.34
CA PRO A 53 13.25 -6.47 -13.08
C PRO A 53 12.90 -6.44 -11.59
N ARG A 54 12.48 -5.28 -11.11
CA ARG A 54 12.01 -5.06 -9.74
C ARG A 54 10.54 -4.68 -9.77
N TYR A 55 9.76 -5.36 -8.95
CA TYR A 55 8.33 -5.12 -8.78
C TYR A 55 8.09 -4.78 -7.32
N MET A 56 7.44 -3.65 -7.06
CA MET A 56 7.20 -3.21 -5.69
C MET A 56 6.16 -4.13 -5.02
N THR A 57 6.47 -4.55 -3.80
CA THR A 57 5.55 -5.37 -2.98
C THR A 57 4.59 -4.50 -2.16
N VAL A 58 3.55 -5.12 -1.63
CA VAL A 58 2.61 -4.48 -0.69
C VAL A 58 3.35 -4.04 0.57
N ALA A 59 4.25 -4.90 1.08
CA ALA A 59 5.09 -4.60 2.24
C ALA A 59 5.94 -3.34 2.05
N GLN A 60 6.64 -3.25 0.92
CA GLN A 60 7.42 -2.05 0.59
C GLN A 60 6.54 -0.81 0.45
N CYS A 61 5.39 -0.92 -0.22
CA CYS A 61 4.45 0.20 -0.34
C CYS A 61 3.94 0.67 1.03
N ALA A 62 3.52 -0.25 1.89
CA ALA A 62 3.00 0.08 3.23
C ALA A 62 4.09 0.72 4.10
N ALA A 63 5.33 0.21 4.07
CA ALA A 63 6.46 0.81 4.77
C ALA A 63 6.74 2.24 4.29
N GLN A 64 6.83 2.47 2.97
CA GLN A 64 7.04 3.82 2.41
C GLN A 64 5.86 4.77 2.69
N MET A 65 4.63 4.26 2.74
CA MET A 65 3.48 5.06 3.15
C MET A 65 3.65 5.53 4.59
N LEU A 66 3.97 4.62 5.52
CA LEU A 66 4.20 4.95 6.93
C LEU A 66 5.34 5.97 7.11
N GLU A 67 6.45 5.79 6.40
CA GLU A 67 7.56 6.75 6.37
C GLU A 67 7.09 8.14 5.92
N THR A 68 6.25 8.21 4.88
CA THR A 68 5.68 9.48 4.40
C THR A 68 4.74 10.11 5.43
N GLU A 69 3.97 9.32 6.16
CA GLU A 69 3.14 9.85 7.26
C GLU A 69 3.99 10.37 8.41
N GLU A 70 5.08 9.69 8.78
CA GLU A 70 6.01 10.15 9.81
C GLU A 70 6.65 11.50 9.45
N GLU A 71 6.91 11.74 8.16
CA GLU A 71 7.42 13.02 7.65
C GLU A 71 6.34 14.11 7.55
N ARG A 72 5.13 13.77 7.08
CA ARG A 72 4.05 14.74 6.81
C ARG A 72 3.25 15.10 8.06
N GLN A 73 3.04 14.15 8.96
CA GLN A 73 2.32 14.29 10.23
C GLN A 73 0.92 14.93 10.10
N GLU A 74 0.22 14.69 8.98
CA GLU A 74 -1.10 15.26 8.74
C GLU A 74 -2.26 14.36 9.21
N GLY A 75 -1.96 13.14 9.68
CA GLY A 75 -2.95 12.22 10.25
C GLY A 75 -3.90 11.63 9.21
N ILE A 76 -3.49 11.58 7.94
CA ILE A 76 -4.34 11.09 6.84
C ILE A 76 -4.52 9.58 6.93
N TYR A 77 -3.42 8.87 7.15
CA TYR A 77 -3.39 7.46 7.50
C TYR A 77 -2.32 7.22 8.57
N GLY A 78 -2.13 6.00 9.02
CA GLY A 78 -1.10 5.67 10.01
C GLY A 78 -0.96 4.17 10.23
N PRO A 79 -0.19 3.74 11.24
CA PRO A 79 0.07 2.34 11.52
C PRO A 79 -1.20 1.48 11.61
N ASP A 80 -2.27 2.02 12.19
CA ASP A 80 -3.56 1.33 12.41
C ASP A 80 -4.53 1.45 11.23
N SER A 81 -4.21 2.24 10.20
CA SER A 81 -5.09 2.41 9.03
C SER A 81 -5.25 1.10 8.28
N LEU A 82 -6.48 0.75 7.96
CA LEU A 82 -6.81 -0.47 7.26
C LEU A 82 -6.57 -0.33 5.75
N ALA A 83 -6.01 -1.37 5.16
CA ALA A 83 -5.84 -1.50 3.73
C ALA A 83 -6.00 -2.96 3.30
N VAL A 84 -6.13 -3.17 1.99
CA VAL A 84 -6.13 -4.48 1.35
C VAL A 84 -4.92 -4.55 0.43
N GLY A 85 -4.01 -5.48 0.73
CA GLY A 85 -3.01 -5.94 -0.22
C GLY A 85 -3.63 -6.94 -1.19
N ALA A 86 -3.36 -6.77 -2.48
CA ALA A 86 -3.79 -7.69 -3.53
C ALA A 86 -2.59 -8.10 -4.38
N ALA A 87 -2.43 -9.40 -4.60
CA ALA A 87 -1.36 -9.96 -5.40
C ALA A 87 -1.94 -10.91 -6.47
N ARG A 88 -1.45 -10.76 -7.70
CA ARG A 88 -1.78 -11.61 -8.86
C ARG A 88 -3.29 -11.73 -9.09
N VAL A 89 -4.00 -10.59 -9.00
CA VAL A 89 -5.46 -10.55 -9.20
C VAL A 89 -5.83 -11.15 -10.55
N GLY A 90 -6.76 -12.12 -10.54
CA GLY A 90 -7.20 -12.88 -11.72
C GLY A 90 -6.38 -14.14 -12.02
N ALA A 91 -5.27 -14.39 -11.33
CA ALA A 91 -4.49 -15.63 -11.48
C ALA A 91 -5.02 -16.76 -10.56
N ALA A 92 -4.70 -18.01 -10.90
CA ALA A 92 -5.08 -19.18 -10.10
C ALA A 92 -4.50 -19.15 -8.66
N ASN A 93 -3.38 -18.45 -8.48
CA ASN A 93 -2.73 -18.24 -7.19
C ASN A 93 -2.87 -16.79 -6.70
N GLN A 94 -3.99 -16.13 -7.02
CA GLN A 94 -4.36 -14.82 -6.46
C GLN A 94 -4.30 -14.86 -4.92
N GLN A 95 -3.85 -13.77 -4.33
CA GLN A 95 -3.86 -13.60 -2.88
C GLN A 95 -4.41 -12.22 -2.52
N LEU A 96 -5.35 -12.20 -1.57
CA LEU A 96 -5.89 -10.99 -0.96
C LEU A 96 -5.61 -11.06 0.53
N VAL A 97 -5.12 -9.96 1.11
CA VAL A 97 -4.88 -9.84 2.55
C VAL A 97 -5.35 -8.46 2.98
N SER A 98 -6.15 -8.39 4.03
CA SER A 98 -6.52 -7.14 4.68
C SER A 98 -5.79 -7.01 6.02
N GLY A 99 -5.56 -5.78 6.46
CA GLY A 99 -4.90 -5.54 7.73
C GLY A 99 -4.53 -4.08 7.89
N THR A 100 -3.91 -3.78 9.01
CA THR A 100 -3.33 -2.47 9.27
C THR A 100 -2.12 -2.23 8.37
N LEU A 101 -1.79 -0.98 8.06
CA LEU A 101 -0.56 -0.67 7.31
C LEU A 101 0.69 -1.24 8.00
N LYS A 102 0.70 -1.29 9.34
CA LYS A 102 1.78 -1.90 10.11
C LYS A 102 1.93 -3.40 9.83
N GLU A 103 0.83 -4.14 9.78
CA GLU A 103 0.85 -5.59 9.45
C GLU A 103 1.19 -5.81 7.98
N LEU A 104 0.64 -4.99 7.09
CA LEU A 104 0.92 -5.11 5.66
C LEU A 104 2.37 -4.78 5.33
N ALA A 105 3.05 -3.94 6.12
CA ALA A 105 4.48 -3.66 5.95
C ALA A 105 5.38 -4.89 6.18
N THR A 106 4.87 -5.97 6.76
CA THR A 106 5.62 -7.21 7.02
C THR A 106 5.03 -8.45 6.35
N VAL A 107 3.94 -8.30 5.59
CA VAL A 107 3.27 -9.46 4.98
C VAL A 107 3.96 -9.94 3.70
N GLU A 108 4.17 -11.25 3.61
CA GLU A 108 4.67 -11.91 2.42
C GLU A 108 3.50 -12.40 1.55
N MET A 109 3.33 -11.77 0.38
CA MET A 109 2.28 -12.12 -0.58
C MET A 109 2.83 -12.84 -1.82
N GLY A 110 4.12 -13.20 -1.82
CA GLY A 110 4.76 -13.95 -2.90
C GLY A 110 5.08 -13.10 -4.15
N ALA A 111 4.93 -13.72 -5.33
CA ALA A 111 5.37 -13.16 -6.59
C ALA A 111 4.49 -11.99 -7.10
N PRO A 112 5.06 -11.04 -7.87
CA PRO A 112 4.31 -9.94 -8.49
C PRO A 112 3.19 -10.42 -9.45
N LEU A 113 2.24 -9.57 -9.85
CA LEU A 113 2.09 -8.14 -9.58
C LEU A 113 1.24 -7.84 -8.33
N HIS A 114 1.56 -6.75 -7.64
CA HIS A 114 0.89 -6.34 -6.41
C HIS A 114 0.19 -4.98 -6.59
N SER A 115 -0.88 -4.76 -5.83
CA SER A 115 -1.54 -3.47 -5.62
C SER A 115 -1.98 -3.34 -4.16
N LEU A 116 -2.20 -2.11 -3.70
CA LEU A 116 -2.75 -1.84 -2.37
C LEU A 116 -4.00 -0.98 -2.51
N VAL A 117 -5.06 -1.30 -1.76
CA VAL A 117 -6.26 -0.47 -1.65
C VAL A 117 -6.33 0.05 -0.22
N LEU A 118 -6.13 1.35 -0.04
CA LEU A 118 -6.30 1.99 1.26
C LEU A 118 -7.78 2.27 1.50
N LEU A 119 -8.30 1.87 2.65
CA LEU A 119 -9.70 2.09 2.98
C LEU A 119 -9.98 3.58 3.19
N GLY A 120 -11.11 4.02 2.65
CA GLY A 120 -11.73 5.30 2.97
C GLY A 120 -12.45 5.22 4.33
N ARG A 121 -12.87 6.37 4.87
CA ARG A 121 -13.47 6.45 6.22
C ARG A 121 -14.94 6.04 6.30
N ARG A 122 -15.63 5.96 5.17
CA ARG A 122 -17.06 5.61 5.08
C ARG A 122 -17.22 4.24 4.45
N THR A 123 -16.94 3.20 5.20
CA THR A 123 -17.09 1.80 4.77
C THR A 123 -18.47 1.27 5.18
N HIS A 124 -19.12 0.54 4.27
CA HIS A 124 -20.36 -0.16 4.57
C HIS A 124 -20.07 -1.45 5.36
N ASP A 125 -20.99 -1.89 6.22
CA ASP A 125 -20.79 -3.09 7.06
C ASP A 125 -20.53 -4.36 6.23
N LEU A 126 -21.17 -4.48 5.07
CA LEU A 126 -20.90 -5.57 4.14
C LEU A 126 -19.47 -5.55 3.58
N GLU A 127 -18.89 -4.38 3.36
CA GLU A 127 -17.49 -4.26 2.94
C GLU A 127 -16.56 -4.73 4.05
N ARG A 128 -16.83 -4.30 5.29
CA ARG A 128 -16.11 -4.77 6.49
C ARG A 128 -16.15 -6.28 6.59
N ASP A 129 -17.35 -6.87 6.57
CA ASP A 129 -17.53 -8.31 6.76
C ASP A 129 -16.82 -9.12 5.70
N TYR A 130 -16.83 -8.65 4.46
CA TYR A 130 -16.13 -9.31 3.38
C TYR A 130 -14.61 -9.26 3.55
N ILE A 131 -14.04 -8.07 3.77
CA ILE A 131 -12.56 -7.94 3.85
C ILE A 131 -12.01 -8.51 5.15
N ARG A 132 -12.80 -8.59 6.23
CA ARG A 132 -12.42 -9.17 7.51
C ARG A 132 -12.02 -10.64 7.40
N GLU A 133 -12.60 -11.38 6.47
CA GLU A 133 -12.23 -12.78 6.22
C GLU A 133 -10.82 -12.94 5.63
N TYR A 134 -10.23 -11.87 5.12
CA TYR A 134 -8.86 -11.82 4.62
C TYR A 134 -7.89 -11.17 5.61
N ALA A 135 -8.32 -10.89 6.84
CA ALA A 135 -7.52 -10.17 7.82
C ALA A 135 -6.28 -10.97 8.25
N VAL A 136 -5.12 -10.31 8.30
CA VAL A 136 -3.90 -10.86 8.93
C VAL A 136 -4.19 -11.26 10.38
N ASN A 137 -4.86 -10.37 11.11
CA ASN A 137 -5.35 -10.61 12.46
C ASN A 137 -6.74 -10.00 12.60
N LYS A 138 -7.75 -10.84 12.89
CA LYS A 138 -9.15 -10.39 13.01
C LYS A 138 -9.36 -9.47 14.21
N GLU A 139 -8.66 -9.66 15.32
CA GLU A 139 -8.80 -8.82 16.53
C GLU A 139 -8.24 -7.42 16.30
N THR A 140 -7.04 -7.33 15.71
CA THR A 140 -6.43 -6.03 15.35
C THR A 140 -7.25 -5.32 14.27
N PHE A 141 -7.75 -6.07 13.29
CA PHE A 141 -8.66 -5.54 12.27
C PHE A 141 -9.91 -4.91 12.90
N ASP A 142 -10.61 -5.64 13.78
CA ASP A 142 -11.84 -5.18 14.41
C ASP A 142 -11.59 -3.93 15.27
N ALA A 143 -10.50 -3.91 16.03
CA ALA A 143 -10.11 -2.77 16.85
C ALA A 143 -9.83 -1.52 15.98
N SER A 144 -9.09 -1.67 14.88
CA SER A 144 -8.82 -0.60 13.93
C SER A 144 -10.08 -0.10 13.22
N TYR A 145 -11.00 -1.01 12.87
CA TYR A 145 -12.27 -0.66 12.23
C TYR A 145 -13.12 0.22 13.15
N VAL A 146 -13.31 -0.19 14.40
CA VAL A 146 -14.06 0.58 15.40
C VAL A 146 -13.44 1.96 15.63
N LYS A 147 -12.11 2.05 15.66
CA LYS A 147 -11.39 3.31 15.87
C LYS A 147 -11.55 4.31 14.72
N GLY A 148 -11.54 3.83 13.47
CA GLY A 148 -11.31 4.68 12.30
C GLY A 148 -12.41 4.70 11.23
N TYR A 149 -13.32 3.74 11.24
CA TYR A 149 -14.17 3.39 10.09
C TYR A 149 -15.64 3.08 10.47
N GLY A 150 -15.92 2.75 11.74
CA GLY A 150 -17.24 2.40 12.24
C GLY A 150 -18.22 3.57 12.47
N ALA A 151 -17.85 4.80 12.09
CA ALA A 151 -18.80 5.91 12.08
C ALA A 151 -19.67 5.82 10.81
N SER A 152 -20.54 4.81 10.77
CA SER A 152 -21.66 4.80 9.84
C SER A 152 -22.56 6.01 10.15
N LEU A 153 -22.95 6.75 9.10
CA LEU A 153 -23.89 7.88 9.13
C LEU A 153 -25.16 7.57 9.94
#